data_AF-A0AAW6KDD1-F1
#
_entry.id   AF-A0AAW6KDD1-F1
#
_cell.length_a   1.000
_cell.length_b   1.000
_cell.length_c   1.000
_cell.angle_alpha   90.00
_cell.angle_beta   90.00
_cell.angle_gamma   90.00
#
_symmetry.space_group_name_H-M   'P 1'
#
loop_
_entity.id
_entity.type
_entity.pdbx_description
1 polymer ?
#
loop_
_entity_poly.entity_id
_entity_poly.type
_entity_poly.pdbx_seq_one_letter_code
_entity_poly.pdbx_strand_id
1 'polypeptide(L)'
;MNMITRTFFHILLFGLACWTFITFFHTSEQIAKSLKTNASELHFVFNLIPILLFGLVLSIYTYLEKKSGSRKQRFMLVPDEFKEQDEREQMITAKACRTSYIVLYVAMPVAALLLIFYPFFQARIPYFPIIVIFVLIIIQHLSYMFSFYKNR
;
A
#
# COMPACT_ATOMS: atom_id res chain seq x y z
N MET A 1 -17.76 -8.06 -6.18
CA MET A 1 -16.88 -7.45 -7.19
C MET A 1 -15.86 -8.52 -7.56
N ASN A 2 -15.50 -8.68 -8.83
CA ASN A 2 -14.60 -9.76 -9.23
C ASN A 2 -13.21 -9.57 -8.59
N MET A 3 -12.53 -10.68 -8.33
CA MET A 3 -11.26 -10.71 -7.63
C MET A 3 -10.17 -9.89 -8.33
N ILE A 4 -10.09 -9.97 -9.67
CA ILE A 4 -9.17 -9.16 -10.50
C ILE A 4 -9.42 -7.66 -10.30
N THR A 5 -10.69 -7.24 -10.28
CA THR A 5 -11.08 -5.85 -10.06
C THR A 5 -10.67 -5.38 -8.65
N ARG A 6 -10.85 -6.22 -7.62
CA ARG A 6 -10.39 -5.91 -6.25
C ARG A 6 -8.87 -5.74 -6.19
N THR A 7 -8.11 -6.64 -6.80
CA THR A 7 -6.65 -6.53 -6.88
C THR A 7 -6.21 -5.26 -7.58
N PHE A 8 -6.84 -4.89 -8.69
CA PHE A 8 -6.54 -3.64 -9.38
C PHE A 8 -6.77 -2.42 -8.47
N PHE A 9 -7.89 -2.37 -7.75
CA PHE A 9 -8.16 -1.31 -6.79
C PHE A 9 -7.12 -1.26 -5.66
N HIS A 10 -6.71 -2.40 -5.11
CA HIS A 10 -5.66 -2.43 -4.09
C HIS A 10 -4.32 -1.90 -4.60
N ILE A 11 -3.88 -2.32 -5.79
CA ILE A 11 -2.64 -1.82 -6.41
C ILE A 11 -2.74 -0.31 -6.66
N LEU A 12 -3.87 0.15 -7.19
CA LEU A 12 -4.12 1.58 -7.43
C LEU A 12 -4.08 2.38 -6.11
N LEU A 13 -4.72 1.87 -5.06
CA LEU A 13 -4.72 2.49 -3.73
C LEU A 13 -3.33 2.52 -3.12
N PHE A 14 -2.52 1.46 -3.27
CA PHE A 14 -1.13 1.46 -2.81
C PHE A 14 -0.27 2.46 -3.58
N GLY A 15 -0.45 2.59 -4.89
CA GLY A 15 0.22 3.61 -5.71
C GLY A 15 -0.15 5.04 -5.28
N LEU A 16 -1.44 5.31 -5.08
CA LEU A 16 -1.93 6.61 -4.61
C LEU A 16 -1.48 6.94 -3.17
N ALA A 17 -1.45 5.93 -2.30
CA ALA A 17 -0.89 6.07 -0.96
C ALA A 17 0.61 6.40 -1.03
N CYS A 18 1.38 5.69 -1.85
CA CYS A 18 2.80 6.00 -2.07
C CYS A 18 2.99 7.45 -2.50
N TRP A 19 2.20 7.93 -3.47
CA TRP A 19 2.27 9.33 -3.92
C TRP A 19 1.90 10.33 -2.82
N THR A 20 0.91 9.99 -2.00
CA THR A 20 0.52 10.79 -0.83
C THR A 20 1.67 10.91 0.17
N PHE A 21 2.33 9.80 0.52
CA PHE A 21 3.47 9.82 1.43
C PHE A 21 4.69 10.57 0.86
N ILE A 22 4.94 10.48 -0.45
CA ILE A 22 5.98 11.30 -1.12
C ILE A 22 5.65 12.79 -0.98
N THR A 23 4.37 13.16 -1.09
CA THR A 23 3.94 14.56 -0.91
C THR A 23 4.16 15.02 0.53
N PHE A 24 3.82 14.19 1.52
CA PHE A 24 4.11 14.48 2.93
C PHE A 24 5.60 14.62 3.19
N PHE A 25 6.43 13.81 2.54
CA PHE A 25 7.88 13.91 2.63
C PHE A 25 8.40 15.26 2.11
N HIS A 26 7.93 15.70 0.94
CA HIS A 26 8.34 17.02 0.42
C HIS A 26 7.88 18.18 1.30
N THR A 27 6.69 18.08 1.89
CA THR A 27 6.21 19.11 2.82
C THR A 27 7.02 19.10 4.11
N SER A 28 7.36 17.94 4.67
CA SER A 28 8.20 17.87 5.86
C SER A 28 9.61 18.41 5.60
N GLU A 29 10.16 18.20 4.41
CA GLU A 29 11.43 18.78 3.96
C GLU A 29 11.37 20.32 3.90
N GLN A 30 10.30 20.88 3.32
CA GLN A 30 10.09 22.34 3.28
C GLN A 30 9.98 22.94 4.68
N ILE A 31 9.20 22.31 5.57
CA ILE A 31 9.07 22.73 6.97
C ILE A 31 10.42 22.68 7.67
N ALA A 32 11.16 21.58 7.54
CA ALA A 32 12.48 21.42 8.15
C ALA A 32 13.48 22.48 7.64
N LYS A 33 13.42 22.82 6.35
CA LYS A 33 14.26 23.88 5.76
C LYS A 33 13.88 25.27 6.31
N SER A 34 12.59 25.57 6.42
CA SER A 34 12.10 26.84 6.97
C SER A 34 12.54 27.03 8.43
N LEU A 35 12.43 25.99 9.25
CA LEU A 35 12.85 26.00 10.65
C LEU A 35 14.36 26.22 10.80
N LYS A 36 15.19 25.59 9.95
CA LYS A 36 16.65 25.74 9.99
C LYS A 36 17.14 27.13 9.56
N THR A 37 16.35 27.84 8.76
CA THR A 37 16.77 29.12 8.15
C THR A 37 16.36 30.34 8.99
N ASN A 38 15.73 30.14 10.17
CA ASN A 38 15.17 31.21 11.01
C ASN A 38 14.32 32.22 10.23
N ALA A 39 13.63 31.75 9.18
CA ALA A 39 12.74 32.59 8.40
C ALA A 39 11.56 33.00 9.29
N SER A 40 11.32 34.31 9.41
CA SER A 40 10.25 34.88 10.24
C SER A 40 8.85 34.44 9.81
N GLU A 41 8.72 33.85 8.63
CA GLU A 41 7.47 33.36 8.08
C GLU A 41 7.63 31.91 7.61
N LEU A 42 6.73 31.05 8.09
CA LEU A 42 6.65 29.65 7.68
C LEU A 42 5.96 29.57 6.31
N HIS A 43 6.76 29.45 5.25
CA HIS A 43 6.26 29.26 3.89
C HIS A 43 6.41 27.79 3.47
N PHE A 44 5.29 27.09 3.32
CA PHE A 44 5.26 25.75 2.71
C PHE A 44 4.09 25.65 1.73
N VAL A 45 4.29 24.86 0.68
CA VAL A 45 3.27 24.55 -0.32
C VAL A 45 2.86 23.09 -0.12
N PHE A 46 1.58 22.89 0.21
CA PHE A 46 1.02 21.56 0.40
C PHE A 46 0.14 21.18 -0.79
N ASN A 47 0.54 20.15 -1.53
CA ASN A 47 -0.25 19.64 -2.64
C ASN A 47 -1.34 18.67 -2.11
N LEU A 48 -2.61 19.10 -2.16
CA LEU A 48 -3.74 18.29 -1.72
C LEU A 48 -4.19 17.24 -2.74
N ILE A 49 -3.76 17.33 -4.00
CA ILE A 49 -4.24 16.46 -5.09
C ILE A 49 -4.08 14.96 -4.77
N PRO A 50 -2.91 14.48 -4.30
CA PRO A 50 -2.72 13.04 -4.08
C PRO A 50 -3.63 12.48 -2.99
N ILE A 51 -3.87 13.27 -1.94
CA ILE A 51 -4.76 12.93 -0.83
C ILE A 51 -6.22 12.87 -1.30
N LEU A 52 -6.64 13.89 -2.08
CA LEU A 52 -7.99 13.95 -2.62
C LEU A 52 -8.27 12.79 -3.58
N LEU A 53 -7.31 12.46 -4.45
CA LEU A 53 -7.42 11.30 -5.34
C LEU A 53 -7.46 9.98 -4.56
N PHE A 54 -6.60 9.82 -3.54
CA PHE A 54 -6.62 8.64 -2.67
C PHE A 54 -7.98 8.48 -1.99
N GLY A 55 -8.50 9.55 -1.37
CA GLY A 55 -9.81 9.56 -0.72
C GLY A 55 -10.96 9.28 -1.69
N LEU A 56 -10.92 9.84 -2.89
CA LEU A 56 -11.91 9.61 -3.94
C LEU A 56 -11.93 8.13 -4.37
N VAL A 57 -10.77 7.56 -4.71
CA VAL A 57 -10.68 6.15 -5.14
C VAL A 57 -11.08 5.20 -4.02
N LEU A 58 -10.69 5.50 -2.78
CA LEU A 58 -11.10 4.71 -1.60
C LEU A 58 -12.63 4.77 -1.41
N SER A 59 -13.23 5.94 -1.57
CA SER A 59 -14.68 6.13 -1.47
C SER A 59 -15.43 5.35 -2.57
N ILE A 60 -14.90 5.36 -3.80
CA ILE A 60 -15.45 4.58 -4.92
C ILE A 60 -15.33 3.08 -4.62
N TYR A 61 -14.15 2.62 -4.19
CA TYR A 61 -13.90 1.21 -3.86
C TYR A 61 -14.89 0.71 -2.80
N THR A 62 -14.98 1.42 -1.66
CA THR A 62 -15.87 1.07 -0.56
C THR A 62 -17.34 1.11 -0.95
N TYR A 63 -17.75 2.05 -1.81
CA TYR A 63 -19.11 2.08 -2.36
C TYR A 63 -19.43 0.86 -3.23
N LEU A 64 -18.52 0.50 -4.15
CA LEU A 64 -18.68 -0.66 -5.03
C LEU A 64 -18.70 -1.98 -4.27
N GLU A 65 -17.83 -2.11 -3.26
CA GLU A 65 -17.78 -3.27 -2.38
C GLU A 65 -19.10 -3.44 -1.59
N LYS A 66 -19.60 -2.36 -1.01
CA LYS A 66 -20.90 -2.32 -0.31
C LYS A 66 -22.08 -2.67 -1.22
N LYS A 67 -22.07 -2.23 -2.49
CA LYS A 67 -23.11 -2.54 -3.48
C LYS A 67 -23.08 -4.03 -3.89
N SER A 68 -21.93 -4.67 -3.83
CA SER A 68 -21.76 -6.07 -4.21
C SER A 68 -22.35 -7.09 -3.21
N GLY A 69 -22.98 -6.64 -2.12
CA GLY A 69 -23.71 -7.54 -1.24
C GLY A 69 -22.88 -8.28 -0.19
N SER A 70 -21.62 -7.91 0.09
CA SER A 70 -20.84 -8.48 1.23
C SER A 70 -21.35 -8.02 2.62
N ARG A 71 -22.63 -7.63 2.69
CA ARG A 71 -23.29 -6.92 3.80
C ARG A 71 -23.89 -7.84 4.87
N LYS A 72 -23.56 -9.13 4.91
CA LYS A 72 -23.99 -10.01 6.01
C LYS A 72 -22.81 -10.53 6.83
N GLN A 73 -22.07 -9.61 7.44
CA GLN A 73 -21.82 -9.65 8.88
C GLN A 73 -21.00 -8.42 9.29
N ARG A 74 -21.71 -7.49 9.94
CA ARG A 74 -21.12 -6.47 10.81
C ARG A 74 -20.25 -7.21 11.83
N PHE A 75 -18.94 -7.06 11.77
CA PHE A 75 -18.05 -6.82 12.90
C PHE A 75 -16.59 -6.99 12.42
N MET A 76 -15.73 -6.12 12.96
CA MET A 76 -14.28 -6.24 13.01
C MET A 76 -13.47 -6.07 11.70
N LEU A 77 -12.29 -5.49 11.91
CA LEU A 77 -11.15 -5.20 11.02
C LEU A 77 -10.61 -6.41 10.22
N VAL A 78 -11.41 -7.46 10.05
CA VAL A 78 -11.03 -8.68 9.36
C VAL A 78 -11.24 -8.47 7.85
N PRO A 79 -10.18 -8.54 7.04
CA PRO A 79 -10.29 -8.46 5.59
C PRO A 79 -11.26 -9.50 5.04
N ASP A 80 -11.97 -9.16 3.97
CA ASP A 80 -12.96 -10.05 3.35
C ASP A 80 -12.34 -11.38 2.87
N GLU A 81 -11.03 -11.39 2.62
CA GLU A 81 -10.22 -12.58 2.33
C GLU A 81 -10.26 -13.63 3.45
N PHE A 82 -10.48 -13.24 4.71
CA PHE A 82 -10.49 -14.13 5.87
C PHE A 82 -11.90 -14.45 6.37
N LYS A 83 -12.93 -14.11 5.58
CA LYS A 83 -14.35 -14.38 5.89
C LYS A 83 -14.83 -15.65 5.18
N GLU A 84 -14.03 -16.70 5.25
CA GLU A 84 -14.30 -17.99 4.61
C GLU A 84 -15.39 -18.74 5.36
N GLN A 85 -16.34 -19.32 4.61
CA GLN A 85 -17.44 -20.11 5.18
C GLN A 85 -17.21 -21.62 5.05
N ASP A 86 -16.27 -22.03 4.20
CA ASP A 86 -15.94 -23.43 3.88
C ASP A 86 -14.50 -23.75 4.29
N GLU A 87 -14.27 -24.94 4.85
CA GLU A 87 -12.96 -25.47 5.23
C GLU A 87 -12.00 -25.51 4.03
N ARG A 88 -12.52 -25.76 2.82
CA ARG A 88 -11.70 -25.72 1.60
C ARG A 88 -11.13 -24.34 1.33
N GLU A 89 -11.93 -23.29 1.48
CA GLU A 89 -11.50 -21.91 1.27
C GLU A 89 -10.46 -21.49 2.31
N GLN A 90 -10.65 -21.92 3.57
CA GLN A 90 -9.68 -21.70 4.65
C GLN A 90 -8.30 -22.31 4.34
N MET A 91 -8.26 -23.53 3.81
CA MET A 91 -7.00 -24.16 3.41
C MET A 91 -6.30 -23.39 2.27
N ILE A 92 -7.07 -22.88 1.30
CA ILE A 92 -6.54 -22.11 0.17
C ILE A 92 -5.92 -20.80 0.66
N THR A 93 -6.62 -20.07 1.53
CA THR A 93 -6.10 -18.81 2.08
C THR A 93 -4.92 -19.04 3.00
N ALA A 94 -4.93 -20.07 3.86
CA ALA A 94 -3.79 -20.41 4.69
C ALA A 94 -2.53 -20.66 3.85
N LYS A 95 -2.69 -21.38 2.73
CA LYS A 95 -1.60 -21.61 1.76
C LYS A 95 -1.17 -20.31 1.07
N ALA A 96 -2.11 -19.44 0.70
CA ALA A 96 -1.81 -18.14 0.08
C ALA A 96 -1.08 -17.18 1.05
N CYS A 97 -1.50 -17.12 2.31
CA CYS A 97 -0.82 -16.37 3.37
C CYS A 97 0.59 -16.88 3.59
N ARG A 98 0.77 -18.21 3.68
CA ARG A 98 2.11 -18.82 3.82
C ARG A 98 3.02 -18.46 2.65
N THR A 99 2.53 -18.53 1.42
CA THR A 99 3.31 -18.14 0.24
C THR A 99 3.69 -16.67 0.29
N SER A 100 2.73 -15.79 0.56
CA SER A 100 2.96 -14.34 0.67
C SER A 100 4.01 -14.00 1.74
N TYR A 101 3.96 -14.68 2.88
CA TYR A 101 4.93 -14.55 3.95
C TYR A 101 6.34 -15.00 3.52
N ILE A 102 6.46 -16.15 2.87
CA ILE A 102 7.75 -16.66 2.37
C ILE A 102 8.34 -15.70 1.33
N VAL A 103 7.52 -15.18 0.41
CA VAL A 103 7.99 -14.20 -0.59
C VAL A 103 8.48 -12.93 0.09
N LEU A 104 7.77 -12.43 1.10
CA LEU A 104 8.19 -11.25 1.85
C LEU A 104 9.53 -11.48 2.57
N TYR A 105 9.76 -12.68 3.12
CA TYR A 105 11.05 -13.06 3.73
C TYR A 105 12.23 -12.97 2.77
N VAL A 106 12.01 -13.27 1.49
CA VAL A 106 13.03 -13.13 0.45
C VAL A 106 13.14 -11.69 -0.05
N ALA A 107 12.01 -10.99 -0.16
CA ALA A 107 11.96 -9.60 -0.63
C ALA A 107 12.60 -8.61 0.36
N MET A 108 12.51 -8.87 1.67
CA MET A 108 13.09 -8.00 2.71
C MET A 108 14.62 -7.86 2.60
N PRO A 109 15.43 -8.94 2.52
CA PRO A 109 16.87 -8.85 2.27
C PRO A 109 17.20 -8.10 0.97
N VAL A 110 16.43 -8.32 -0.10
CA VAL A 110 16.61 -7.60 -1.37
C VAL A 110 16.35 -6.10 -1.18
N ALA A 111 15.30 -5.73 -0.46
CA ALA A 111 15.02 -4.33 -0.11
C ALA A 111 16.13 -3.73 0.76
N ALA A 112 16.67 -4.47 1.73
CA ALA A 112 17.79 -4.02 2.54
C ALA A 112 19.05 -3.79 1.69
N LEU A 113 19.37 -4.71 0.77
CA LEU A 113 20.47 -4.54 -0.18
C LEU A 113 20.27 -3.30 -1.05
N LEU A 114 19.05 -3.04 -1.55
CA LEU A 114 18.75 -1.82 -2.31
C LEU A 114 18.98 -0.55 -1.47
N LEU A 115 18.63 -0.57 -0.18
CA LEU A 115 18.83 0.57 0.72
C LEU A 115 20.30 0.80 1.08
N ILE A 116 21.18 -0.21 1.01
CA ILE A 116 22.63 0.00 1.16
C ILE A 116 23.17 0.93 0.06
N PHE A 117 22.61 0.85 -1.15
CA PHE A 117 22.99 1.72 -2.26
C PHE A 117 22.29 3.09 -2.24
N TYR A 118 21.36 3.32 -1.32
CA TYR A 118 20.63 4.58 -1.22
C TYR A 118 21.52 5.85 -1.14
N PRO A 119 22.65 5.86 -0.42
CA PRO A 119 23.52 7.04 -0.34
C PRO A 119 24.03 7.55 -1.70
N PHE A 120 24.10 6.69 -2.73
CA PHE A 120 24.56 7.09 -4.07
C PHE A 120 23.58 7.99 -4.83
N PHE A 121 22.28 7.93 -4.51
CA PHE A 121 21.24 8.65 -5.26
C PHE A 121 20.21 9.38 -4.38
N GLN A 122 20.41 9.39 -3.06
CA GLN A 122 19.57 10.10 -2.11
C GLN A 122 19.33 11.57 -2.47
N ALA A 123 20.30 12.25 -3.10
CA ALA A 123 20.17 13.65 -3.49
C ALA A 123 19.16 13.85 -4.64
N ARG A 124 18.93 12.84 -5.49
CA ARG A 124 17.96 12.90 -6.58
C ARG A 124 16.60 12.35 -6.18
N ILE A 125 16.57 11.31 -5.35
CA ILE A 125 15.34 10.60 -4.95
C ILE A 125 15.33 10.40 -3.43
N PRO A 126 15.12 11.46 -2.63
CA PRO A 126 15.19 11.39 -1.18
C PRO A 126 14.04 10.59 -0.53
N TYR A 127 12.96 10.37 -1.28
CA TYR A 127 11.81 9.56 -0.88
C TYR A 127 11.91 8.09 -1.31
N PHE A 128 13.07 7.64 -1.81
CA PHE A 128 13.26 6.25 -2.26
C PHE A 128 12.89 5.19 -1.20
N PRO A 129 13.20 5.35 0.11
CA PRO A 129 12.78 4.38 1.12
C PRO A 129 11.26 4.18 1.19
N ILE A 130 10.48 5.24 0.94
CA ILE A 130 9.01 5.17 0.90
C ILE A 130 8.58 4.27 -0.26
N ILE A 131 9.17 4.44 -1.44
CA ILE A 131 8.89 3.60 -2.62
C ILE A 131 9.19 2.14 -2.31
N VAL A 132 10.33 1.83 -1.69
CA VAL A 132 10.72 0.46 -1.33
C VAL A 132 9.67 -0.21 -0.44
N ILE A 133 9.16 0.50 0.58
CA ILE A 133 8.10 -0.02 1.46
C ILE A 133 6.83 -0.35 0.68
N PHE A 134 6.37 0.56 -0.18
CA PHE A 134 5.16 0.32 -0.97
C PHE A 134 5.33 -0.79 -2.00
N VAL A 135 6.53 -0.94 -2.58
CA VAL A 135 6.86 -2.07 -3.46
C VAL A 135 6.77 -3.40 -2.69
N LEU A 136 7.27 -3.47 -1.46
CA LEU A 136 7.14 -4.67 -0.62
C LEU A 136 5.68 -5.02 -0.34
N ILE A 137 4.84 -4.03 -0.03
CA ILE A 137 3.39 -4.24 0.19
C ILE A 137 2.72 -4.78 -1.09
N ILE A 138 3.07 -4.22 -2.25
CA ILE A 138 2.54 -4.67 -3.55
C ILE A 138 2.99 -6.11 -3.84
N ILE A 139 4.27 -6.44 -3.65
CA ILE A 139 4.80 -7.79 -3.84
C ILE A 139 4.08 -8.79 -2.93
N GLN A 140 3.89 -8.42 -1.66
CA GLN A 140 3.17 -9.25 -0.68
C GLN A 140 1.73 -9.52 -1.12
N HIS A 141 1.01 -8.47 -1.55
CA HIS A 141 -0.37 -8.58 -2.01
C HIS A 141 -0.48 -9.40 -3.30
N LEU A 142 0.38 -9.15 -4.29
CA LEU A 142 0.42 -9.91 -5.54
C LEU A 142 0.71 -11.39 -5.28
N SER A 143 1.66 -11.70 -4.40
CA SER A 143 2.02 -13.09 -4.06
C SER A 143 0.85 -13.83 -3.43
N TYR A 144 0.10 -13.16 -2.55
CA TYR A 144 -1.14 -13.70 -2.00
C TYR A 144 -2.15 -13.99 -3.12
N MET A 145 -2.43 -13.01 -3.98
CA MET A 145 -3.41 -13.14 -5.07
C MET A 145 -3.05 -14.25 -6.06
N PHE A 146 -1.79 -14.35 -6.47
CA PHE A 146 -1.32 -15.40 -7.37
C PHE A 146 -1.43 -16.79 -6.73
N SER A 147 -1.06 -16.91 -5.45
CA SER A 147 -1.19 -18.18 -4.72
C SER A 147 -2.65 -18.56 -4.49
N PHE A 148 -3.53 -17.60 -4.26
CA PHE A 148 -4.96 -17.84 -4.13
C PHE A 148 -5.55 -18.34 -5.44
N TYR A 149 -5.25 -17.68 -6.57
CA TYR A 149 -5.73 -18.09 -7.89
C TYR A 149 -5.22 -19.48 -8.31
N LYS A 150 -3.97 -19.81 -7.97
CA LYS A 150 -3.36 -21.12 -8.28
C LYS A 150 -4.02 -22.28 -7.53
N ASN A 151 -4.53 -22.06 -6.32
CA ASN A 151 -5.04 -23.12 -5.45
C ASN A 151 -6.58 -23.18 -5.38
N ARG A 152 -7.27 -22.26 -6.06
CA ARG A 152 -8.74 -22.25 -6.18
C ARG A 152 -9.21 -23.35 -7.13
#